data_AF-A0A7Y4R485-F1
#
_entry.id   AF-A0A7Y4R485-F1
#
_cell.length_a   1.000
_cell.length_b   1.000
_cell.length_c   1.000
_cell.angle_alpha   90.00
_cell.angle_beta   90.00
_cell.angle_gamma   90.00
#
_symmetry.space_group_name_H-M   'P 1'
#
loop_
_entity.id
_entity.type
_entity.pdbx_description
1 polymer ?
#
loop_
_entity_poly.entity_id
_entity_poly.type
_entity_poly.pdbx_seq_one_letter_code
_entity_poly.pdbx_strand_id
1 'polypeptide(L)'
;MSSKQIIVIGVMAFLATIVYYSFTGGESPEQYAQQINKEREERNLFMKNDVGSPFYVGKDSVSKFTALNFYPPDLSYKFIANLVPIEKKKMVILGTSDGKEKKYLEFAFAEFTSGDQKNKLLLLEVVDPGPYRGTLFLTFADATSGDETYGAGRYLDVKKVPGATTITLDFNKAYNPYCAYSDIFSCPFPPKENILSIPIKAGEKVYH
;
A
#
# COMPACT_ATOMS: atom_id res chain seq x y z
N MET A 1 4.47 -29.78 -48.73
CA MET A 1 5.04 -28.79 -47.79
C MET A 1 6.45 -29.25 -47.45
N SER A 2 7.46 -28.40 -47.60
CA SER A 2 8.87 -28.77 -47.37
C SER A 2 9.14 -28.93 -45.86
N SER A 3 10.00 -29.88 -45.47
CA SER A 3 10.41 -30.09 -44.06
C SER A 3 10.88 -28.78 -43.39
N LYS A 4 11.53 -27.89 -44.16
CA LYS A 4 11.93 -26.55 -43.67
C LYS A 4 10.75 -25.65 -43.33
N GLN A 5 9.62 -25.76 -44.05
CA GLN A 5 8.43 -24.95 -43.79
C GLN A 5 7.70 -25.40 -42.51
N ILE A 6 7.69 -26.72 -42.22
CA ILE A 6 7.10 -27.27 -41.00
C ILE A 6 7.86 -26.80 -39.76
N ILE A 7 9.20 -26.82 -39.81
CA ILE A 7 10.06 -26.37 -38.70
C ILE A 7 9.86 -24.87 -38.43
N VAL A 8 9.82 -24.04 -39.49
CA VAL A 8 9.61 -22.59 -39.33
C VAL A 8 8.24 -22.27 -38.73
N ILE A 9 7.18 -22.96 -39.16
CA ILE A 9 5.83 -22.77 -38.59
C ILE A 9 5.79 -23.19 -37.12
N GLY A 10 6.43 -24.31 -36.77
CA GLY A 10 6.52 -24.78 -35.39
C GLY A 10 7.27 -23.81 -34.47
N VAL A 11 8.39 -23.25 -34.93
CA VAL A 11 9.17 -22.24 -34.18
C VAL A 11 8.37 -20.93 -34.02
N MET A 12 7.70 -20.47 -35.07
CA MET A 12 6.86 -19.26 -35.02
C MET A 12 5.65 -19.44 -34.08
N ALA A 13 5.01 -20.60 -34.09
CA ALA A 13 3.93 -20.91 -33.16
C ALA A 13 4.42 -20.96 -31.71
N PHE A 14 5.58 -21.57 -31.46
CA PHE A 14 6.19 -21.62 -30.13
C PHE A 14 6.57 -20.22 -29.61
N LEU A 15 7.19 -19.39 -30.45
CA LEU A 15 7.49 -18.00 -30.11
C LEU A 15 6.23 -17.18 -29.87
N ALA A 16 5.19 -17.36 -30.69
CA ALA A 16 3.90 -16.72 -30.49
C ALA A 16 3.24 -17.15 -29.17
N THR A 17 3.37 -18.41 -28.75
CA THR A 17 2.90 -18.86 -27.44
C THR A 17 3.71 -18.27 -26.29
N ILE A 18 5.04 -18.18 -26.39
CA ILE A 18 5.87 -17.54 -25.36
C ILE A 18 5.51 -16.05 -25.23
N VAL A 19 5.34 -15.36 -26.35
CA VAL A 19 4.92 -13.95 -26.37
C VAL A 19 3.51 -13.82 -25.80
N TYR A 20 2.58 -14.70 -26.18
CA TYR A 20 1.22 -14.71 -25.64
C TYR A 20 1.19 -14.95 -24.13
N TYR A 21 1.96 -15.91 -23.60
CA TYR A 21 2.08 -16.15 -22.15
C TYR A 21 2.81 -15.02 -21.41
N SER A 22 3.79 -14.38 -22.06
CA SER A 22 4.45 -13.18 -21.52
C SER A 22 3.50 -11.97 -21.46
N PHE A 23 2.51 -11.90 -22.36
CA PHE A 23 1.49 -10.86 -22.38
C PHE A 23 0.25 -11.19 -21.53
N THR A 24 0.00 -12.47 -21.19
CA THR A 24 -1.15 -12.93 -20.39
C THR A 24 -0.79 -13.38 -18.97
N GLY A 25 0.48 -13.30 -18.58
CA GLY A 25 0.98 -13.64 -17.25
C GLY A 25 0.52 -12.66 -16.17
N GLY A 26 -0.78 -12.68 -15.86
CA GLY A 26 -1.29 -12.12 -14.62
C GLY A 26 -0.73 -12.89 -13.42
N GLU A 27 -0.43 -12.18 -12.35
CA GLU A 27 -0.04 -12.78 -11.07
C GLU A 27 -1.17 -13.70 -10.57
N SER A 28 -0.88 -14.99 -10.33
CA SER A 28 -1.91 -15.89 -9.78
C SER A 28 -2.24 -15.50 -8.33
N PRO A 29 -3.49 -15.69 -7.87
CA PRO A 29 -3.88 -15.42 -6.48
C PRO A 29 -2.98 -16.14 -5.46
N GLU A 30 -2.53 -17.36 -5.77
CA GLU A 30 -1.65 -18.14 -4.91
C GLU A 30 -0.25 -17.53 -4.83
N GLN A 31 0.35 -17.15 -5.97
CA GLN A 31 1.66 -16.50 -5.98
C GLN A 31 1.61 -15.14 -5.28
N TYR A 32 0.55 -14.37 -5.49
CA TYR A 32 0.32 -13.10 -4.80
C TYR A 32 0.20 -13.29 -3.30
N ALA A 33 -0.63 -14.25 -2.85
CA ALA A 33 -0.81 -14.54 -1.43
C ALA A 33 0.50 -14.97 -0.77
N GLN A 34 1.31 -15.80 -1.45
CA GLN A 34 2.65 -16.18 -0.99
C GLN A 34 3.56 -14.97 -0.85
N GLN A 35 3.56 -14.05 -1.84
CA GLN A 35 4.33 -12.82 -1.76
C GLN A 35 3.91 -11.97 -0.55
N ILE A 36 2.62 -11.71 -0.39
CA ILE A 36 2.09 -10.89 0.71
C ILE A 36 2.42 -11.53 2.06
N ASN A 37 2.27 -12.84 2.20
CA ASN A 37 2.60 -13.52 3.45
C ASN A 37 4.10 -13.44 3.78
N LYS A 38 4.98 -13.55 2.79
CA LYS A 38 6.42 -13.34 2.98
C LYS A 38 6.71 -11.92 3.47
N GLU A 39 6.12 -10.90 2.86
CA GLU A 39 6.28 -9.50 3.29
C GLU A 39 5.77 -9.30 4.74
N ARG A 40 4.69 -10.00 5.14
CA ARG A 40 4.16 -9.97 6.52
C ARG A 40 5.06 -10.67 7.53
N GLU A 41 5.71 -11.76 7.14
CA GLU A 41 6.74 -12.42 7.97
C GLU A 41 7.93 -11.49 8.21
N GLU A 42 8.43 -10.84 7.16
CA GLU A 42 9.50 -9.84 7.25
C GLU A 42 9.08 -8.66 8.14
N ARG A 43 7.82 -8.18 8.00
CA ARG A 43 7.25 -7.14 8.85
C ARG A 43 7.19 -7.55 10.32
N ASN A 44 6.73 -8.77 10.62
CA ASN A 44 6.70 -9.29 11.99
C ASN A 44 8.12 -9.43 12.57
N LEU A 45 9.09 -9.86 11.76
CA LEU A 45 10.48 -9.96 12.17
C LEU A 45 11.06 -8.58 12.52
N PHE A 46 10.78 -7.57 11.70
CA PHE A 46 11.15 -6.18 11.99
C PHE A 46 10.52 -5.71 13.31
N MET A 47 9.20 -5.87 13.47
CA MET A 47 8.50 -5.44 14.69
C MET A 47 9.04 -6.11 15.95
N LYS A 48 9.49 -7.35 15.85
CA LYS A 48 10.03 -8.11 16.99
C LYS A 48 11.49 -7.74 17.32
N ASN A 49 12.34 -7.59 16.32
CA ASN A 49 13.79 -7.63 16.54
C ASN A 49 14.52 -6.33 16.22
N ASP A 50 13.93 -5.45 15.42
CA ASP A 50 14.62 -4.25 14.93
C ASP A 50 14.61 -3.13 15.97
N VAL A 51 15.73 -2.40 16.06
CA VAL A 51 15.88 -1.25 16.98
C VAL A 51 14.98 -0.06 16.60
N GLY A 52 14.56 0.02 15.34
CA GLY A 52 13.59 0.98 14.84
C GLY A 52 12.13 0.57 15.06
N SER A 53 11.88 -0.61 15.64
CA SER A 53 10.53 -1.06 15.98
C SER A 53 9.88 -0.19 17.06
N PRO A 54 8.56 0.09 16.97
CA PRO A 54 7.84 0.77 18.04
C PRO A 54 7.82 -0.01 19.36
N PHE A 55 8.07 -1.33 19.32
CA PHE A 55 8.14 -2.18 20.51
C PHE A 55 9.51 -2.15 21.19
N TYR A 56 10.57 -1.73 20.50
CA TYR A 56 11.93 -1.74 21.05
C TYR A 56 12.12 -0.67 22.15
N VAL A 57 11.43 0.47 22.04
CA VAL A 57 11.63 1.62 22.93
C VAL A 57 11.06 1.37 24.34
N GLY A 58 10.09 0.47 24.50
CA GLY A 58 9.63 -0.01 25.80
C GLY A 58 10.17 -1.41 26.06
N LYS A 59 11.24 -1.56 26.85
CA LYS A 59 11.94 -2.86 27.09
C LYS A 59 11.02 -4.05 27.47
N ASP A 60 9.83 -3.81 28.02
CA ASP A 60 8.82 -4.83 28.36
C ASP A 60 7.85 -5.19 27.20
N SER A 61 7.95 -4.49 26.06
CA SER A 61 7.01 -4.59 24.93
C SER A 61 7.50 -5.58 23.88
N VAL A 62 8.82 -5.69 23.67
CA VAL A 62 9.40 -6.69 22.75
C VAL A 62 9.08 -8.12 23.20
N SER A 63 9.17 -8.40 24.51
CA SER A 63 8.92 -9.75 25.05
C SER A 63 7.46 -10.19 24.95
N LYS A 64 6.53 -9.23 24.80
CA LYS A 64 5.09 -9.48 24.67
C LYS A 64 4.61 -9.52 23.21
N PHE A 65 5.35 -8.91 22.29
CA PHE A 65 5.01 -8.95 20.87
C PHE A 65 5.16 -10.38 20.31
N THR A 66 4.06 -10.93 19.79
CA THR A 66 4.05 -12.24 19.11
C THR A 66 4.03 -12.07 17.60
N ALA A 67 2.97 -11.45 17.08
CA ALA A 67 2.78 -11.14 15.68
C ALA A 67 1.71 -10.05 15.53
N LEU A 68 1.69 -9.37 14.38
CA LEU A 68 0.61 -8.49 13.95
C LEU A 68 -0.57 -9.28 13.40
N ASN A 69 -1.76 -8.67 13.47
CA ASN A 69 -2.98 -9.21 12.89
C ASN A 69 -3.18 -8.67 11.47
N PHE A 70 -3.58 -9.52 10.54
CA PHE A 70 -3.85 -9.16 9.15
C PHE A 70 -5.16 -9.79 8.66
N TYR A 71 -5.78 -9.17 7.66
CA TYR A 71 -6.72 -9.88 6.80
C TYR A 71 -5.99 -10.90 5.91
N PRO A 72 -6.64 -11.99 5.47
CA PRO A 72 -6.09 -12.85 4.42
C PRO A 72 -5.70 -12.03 3.18
N PRO A 73 -4.61 -12.39 2.47
CA PRO A 73 -4.28 -11.73 1.20
C PRO A 73 -5.43 -11.88 0.20
N ASP A 74 -5.83 -10.78 -0.42
CA ASP A 74 -6.93 -10.76 -1.39
C ASP A 74 -6.60 -9.82 -2.54
N LEU A 75 -6.39 -10.40 -3.72
CA LEU A 75 -5.98 -9.68 -4.93
C LEU A 75 -7.02 -8.64 -5.39
N SER A 76 -8.28 -8.76 -4.97
CA SER A 76 -9.34 -7.79 -5.30
C SER A 76 -9.12 -6.41 -4.66
N TYR A 77 -8.29 -6.32 -3.62
CA TYR A 77 -7.88 -5.06 -2.98
C TYR A 77 -6.59 -4.47 -3.55
N LYS A 78 -6.10 -4.99 -4.68
CA LYS A 78 -4.99 -4.42 -5.45
C LYS A 78 -5.55 -3.68 -6.66
N PHE A 79 -5.68 -2.36 -6.51
CA PHE A 79 -6.29 -1.52 -7.54
C PHE A 79 -5.25 -0.87 -8.44
N ILE A 80 -5.57 -0.77 -9.73
CA ILE A 80 -4.90 0.16 -10.65
C ILE A 80 -5.75 1.43 -10.67
N ALA A 81 -5.23 2.50 -10.07
CA ALA A 81 -5.90 3.79 -9.99
C ALA A 81 -5.42 4.73 -11.09
N ASN A 82 -6.31 5.51 -11.67
CA ASN A 82 -5.96 6.60 -12.57
C ASN A 82 -5.40 7.77 -11.77
N LEU A 83 -4.25 8.31 -12.20
CA LEU A 83 -3.69 9.52 -11.62
C LEU A 83 -4.34 10.74 -12.27
N VAL A 84 -5.06 11.52 -11.48
CA VAL A 84 -5.63 12.80 -11.88
C VAL A 84 -4.70 13.91 -11.38
N PRO A 85 -3.99 14.63 -12.28
CA PRO A 85 -3.08 15.69 -11.90
C PRO A 85 -3.79 16.84 -11.18
N ILE A 86 -3.07 17.48 -10.26
CA ILE A 86 -3.52 18.71 -9.60
C ILE A 86 -2.75 19.87 -10.23
N GLU A 87 -3.45 20.77 -10.93
CA GLU A 87 -2.82 21.86 -11.68
C GLU A 87 -1.99 22.80 -10.78
N LYS A 88 -2.54 23.15 -9.62
CA LYS A 88 -1.91 24.04 -8.64
C LYS A 88 -1.79 23.34 -7.30
N LYS A 89 -0.76 22.50 -7.19
CA LYS A 89 -0.43 21.76 -5.97
C LYS A 89 -0.23 22.70 -4.79
N LYS A 90 -0.82 22.37 -3.65
CA LYS A 90 -0.69 23.10 -2.40
C LYS A 90 0.03 22.28 -1.35
N MET A 91 0.52 22.99 -0.34
CA MET A 91 0.95 22.35 0.90
C MET A 91 -0.27 21.92 1.70
N VAL A 92 -0.30 20.65 2.09
CA VAL A 92 -1.26 20.08 3.03
C VAL A 92 -0.61 20.01 4.40
N ILE A 93 -1.33 20.45 5.43
CA ILE A 93 -0.91 20.37 6.83
C ILE A 93 -1.81 19.33 7.49
N LEU A 94 -1.21 18.26 7.99
CA LEU A 94 -1.91 17.20 8.69
C LEU A 94 -1.60 17.29 10.18
N GLY A 95 -2.63 17.31 11.02
CA GLY A 95 -2.47 17.14 12.46
C GLY A 95 -1.93 15.75 12.78
N THR A 96 -1.17 15.63 13.86
CA THR A 96 -0.55 14.37 14.29
C THR A 96 -1.10 13.89 15.63
N SER A 97 -0.90 12.61 15.94
CA SER A 97 -1.30 11.95 17.19
C SER A 97 -0.84 12.66 18.48
N ASP A 98 0.30 13.35 18.45
CA ASP A 98 0.85 14.10 19.58
C ASP A 98 0.43 15.58 19.62
N GLY A 99 -0.58 15.97 18.83
CA GLY A 99 -1.12 17.33 18.77
C GLY A 99 -0.26 18.33 17.99
N LYS A 100 0.74 17.86 17.23
CA LYS A 100 1.55 18.68 16.33
C LYS A 100 0.99 18.63 14.91
N GLU A 101 1.77 19.14 13.96
CA GLU A 101 1.44 19.18 12.55
C GLU A 101 2.62 18.70 11.71
N LYS A 102 2.31 18.09 10.56
CA LYS A 102 3.29 17.70 9.55
C LYS A 102 2.86 18.16 8.16
N LYS A 103 3.82 18.59 7.36
CA LYS A 103 3.58 19.20 6.04
C LYS A 103 3.87 18.21 4.92
N TYR A 104 3.00 18.23 3.93
CA TYR A 104 3.08 17.42 2.71
C TYR A 104 2.75 18.28 1.49
N LEU A 105 3.22 17.89 0.31
CA LEU A 105 2.81 18.50 -0.95
C LEU A 105 1.74 17.62 -1.61
N GLU A 106 0.67 18.21 -2.14
CA GLU A 106 -0.27 17.48 -2.99
C GLU A 106 0.46 16.87 -4.19
N PHE A 107 0.32 15.56 -4.43
CA PHE A 107 0.92 14.93 -5.60
C PHE A 107 -0.07 14.82 -6.76
N ALA A 108 -1.17 14.08 -6.54
CA ALA A 108 -2.24 13.82 -7.50
C ALA A 108 -3.40 13.16 -6.74
N PHE A 109 -4.57 13.13 -7.34
CA PHE A 109 -5.60 12.20 -6.90
C PHE A 109 -5.43 10.85 -7.59
N ALA A 110 -5.63 9.76 -6.84
CA ALA A 110 -5.74 8.41 -7.35
C ALA A 110 -7.21 7.99 -7.36
N GLU A 111 -7.79 7.81 -8.55
CA GLU A 111 -9.18 7.40 -8.74
C GLU A 111 -9.25 5.93 -9.11
N PHE A 112 -10.02 5.14 -8.35
CA PHE A 112 -10.19 3.70 -8.56
C PHE A 112 -11.64 3.29 -8.32
N THR A 113 -11.99 2.08 -8.77
CA THR A 113 -13.33 1.53 -8.58
C THR A 113 -13.24 0.28 -7.71
N SER A 114 -14.12 0.16 -6.71
CA SER A 114 -14.31 -1.05 -5.92
C SER A 114 -15.79 -1.44 -6.02
N GLY A 115 -16.08 -2.61 -6.60
CA GLY A 115 -17.44 -2.95 -7.03
C GLY A 115 -17.99 -1.90 -8.00
N ASP A 116 -19.14 -1.32 -7.67
CA ASP A 116 -19.76 -0.23 -8.44
C ASP A 116 -19.42 1.18 -7.93
N GLN A 117 -18.62 1.28 -6.87
CA GLN A 117 -18.30 2.55 -6.22
C GLN A 117 -16.99 3.13 -6.73
N LYS A 118 -17.07 4.36 -7.26
CA LYS A 118 -15.90 5.16 -7.60
C LYS A 118 -15.35 5.81 -6.34
N ASN A 119 -14.05 5.64 -6.13
CA ASN A 119 -13.33 6.14 -4.97
C ASN A 119 -12.18 7.02 -5.45
N LYS A 120 -11.79 7.95 -4.58
CA LYS A 120 -10.74 8.93 -4.86
C LYS A 120 -9.94 9.16 -3.60
N LEU A 121 -8.62 9.13 -3.72
CA LEU A 121 -7.69 9.39 -2.63
C LEU A 121 -6.66 10.42 -3.07
N LEU A 122 -6.35 11.37 -2.22
CA LEU A 122 -5.24 12.29 -2.38
C LEU A 122 -3.92 11.60 -2.01
N LEU A 123 -3.03 11.49 -2.99
CA LEU A 123 -1.64 11.09 -2.75
C LEU A 123 -0.83 12.31 -2.34
N LEU A 124 -0.03 12.13 -1.29
CA LEU A 124 0.82 13.17 -0.73
C LEU A 124 2.28 12.87 -1.02
N GLU A 125 3.08 13.90 -1.21
CA GLU A 125 4.53 13.80 -1.38
C GLU A 125 5.23 14.32 -0.12
N VAL A 126 6.18 13.55 0.40
CA VAL A 126 6.99 13.94 1.56
C VAL A 126 7.93 15.07 1.18
N VAL A 127 7.81 16.21 1.87
CA VAL A 127 8.65 17.40 1.62
C VAL A 127 9.74 17.62 2.65
N ASP A 128 9.72 16.90 3.77
CA ASP A 128 10.75 17.08 4.80
C ASP A 128 12.12 16.59 4.28
N PRO A 129 13.23 17.26 4.65
CA PRO A 129 14.56 16.74 4.34
C PRO A 129 14.77 15.35 4.96
N GLY A 130 15.37 14.43 4.22
CA GLY A 130 15.65 13.08 4.70
C GLY A 130 15.56 12.02 3.60
N PRO A 131 15.74 10.73 3.96
CA PRO A 131 15.78 9.64 3.00
C PRO A 131 14.45 9.41 2.26
N TYR A 132 13.33 9.85 2.85
CA TYR A 132 11.99 9.70 2.27
C TYR A 132 11.53 10.92 1.48
N ARG A 133 12.34 11.98 1.35
CA ARG A 133 11.95 13.18 0.59
C ARG A 133 11.59 12.81 -0.85
N GLY A 134 10.43 13.27 -1.31
CA GLY A 134 9.94 13.04 -2.67
C GLY A 134 9.23 11.71 -2.91
N THR A 135 9.17 10.84 -1.90
CA THR A 135 8.36 9.62 -1.92
C THR A 135 6.87 9.93 -1.75
N LEU A 136 6.02 9.03 -2.25
CA LEU A 136 4.57 9.16 -2.09
C LEU A 136 4.12 8.46 -0.82
N PHE A 137 3.20 9.12 -0.14
CA PHE A 137 2.61 8.70 1.11
C PHE A 137 1.09 8.76 0.96
N LEU A 138 0.41 7.69 1.33
CA LEU A 138 -1.04 7.65 1.45
C LEU A 138 -1.38 7.28 2.89
N THR A 139 -2.00 8.23 3.60
CA THR A 139 -2.72 7.96 4.85
C THR A 139 -4.21 7.99 4.55
N PHE A 140 -4.95 6.98 5.01
CA PHE A 140 -6.38 6.84 4.75
C PHE A 140 -7.12 6.22 5.94
N ALA A 141 -8.42 6.49 6.02
CA ALA A 141 -9.36 5.76 6.87
C ALA A 141 -10.46 5.18 5.98
N ASP A 142 -11.13 4.14 6.47
CA ASP A 142 -12.18 3.46 5.73
C ASP A 142 -13.28 2.94 6.67
N ALA A 143 -14.34 2.32 6.14
CA ALA A 143 -15.47 1.87 6.96
C ALA A 143 -15.12 0.78 8.00
N THR A 144 -13.93 0.19 7.94
CA THR A 144 -13.42 -0.75 8.96
C THR A 144 -12.68 -0.07 10.11
N SER A 145 -12.35 1.22 9.98
CA SER A 145 -11.55 1.97 10.96
C SER A 145 -12.31 2.16 12.27
N GLY A 146 -11.70 1.74 13.38
CA GLY A 146 -12.27 1.85 14.73
C GLY A 146 -12.99 0.60 15.21
N ASP A 147 -13.18 -0.38 14.33
CA ASP A 147 -13.77 -1.69 14.65
C ASP A 147 -12.80 -2.82 14.31
N GLU A 148 -12.55 -3.06 13.02
CA GLU A 148 -11.66 -4.14 12.57
C GLU A 148 -10.19 -3.66 12.35
N THR A 149 -9.99 -2.36 12.08
CA THR A 149 -8.70 -1.73 11.81
C THR A 149 -8.45 -0.51 12.71
N TYR A 150 -7.21 -0.02 12.77
CA TYR A 150 -6.83 1.08 13.66
C TYR A 150 -7.66 2.35 13.41
N GLY A 151 -8.24 2.90 14.49
CA GLY A 151 -9.27 3.95 14.39
C GLY A 151 -8.81 5.26 13.78
N ALA A 152 -7.53 5.62 13.92
CA ALA A 152 -7.00 6.85 13.34
C ALA A 152 -6.58 6.70 11.86
N GLY A 153 -6.77 5.53 11.26
CA GLY A 153 -6.43 5.23 9.87
C GLY A 153 -5.14 4.45 9.71
N ARG A 154 -4.85 4.09 8.46
CA ARG A 154 -3.71 3.26 8.06
C ARG A 154 -2.91 3.95 6.97
N TYR A 155 -1.68 3.50 6.79
CA TYR A 155 -0.78 4.01 5.76
C TYR A 155 -0.60 3.00 4.65
N LEU A 156 -0.31 3.51 3.46
CA LEU A 156 0.13 2.75 2.31
C LEU A 156 1.28 3.50 1.65
N ASP A 157 2.42 2.83 1.53
CA ASP A 157 3.55 3.35 0.78
C ASP A 157 3.31 3.10 -0.71
N VAL A 158 3.35 4.17 -1.50
CA VAL A 158 3.01 4.10 -2.92
C VAL A 158 4.25 4.35 -3.76
N LYS A 159 4.55 3.43 -4.69
CA LYS A 159 5.72 3.57 -5.56
C LYS A 159 5.50 4.68 -6.58
N LYS A 160 6.27 5.76 -6.47
CA LYS A 160 6.32 6.84 -7.46
C LYS A 160 6.98 6.35 -8.75
N VAL A 161 6.28 6.45 -9.87
CA VAL A 161 6.82 6.14 -11.21
C VAL A 161 6.75 7.41 -12.06
N PRO A 162 7.88 7.99 -12.49
CA PRO A 162 7.88 9.20 -13.31
C PRO A 162 7.10 9.02 -14.61
N GLY A 163 6.23 9.98 -14.93
CA GLY A 163 5.43 9.98 -16.16
C GLY A 163 4.27 8.98 -16.20
N ALA A 164 4.02 8.23 -15.12
CA ALA A 164 2.90 7.31 -15.07
C ALA A 164 1.55 8.05 -15.03
N THR A 165 0.57 7.54 -15.78
CA THR A 165 -0.83 8.00 -15.77
C THR A 165 -1.71 7.15 -14.84
N THR A 166 -1.16 6.05 -14.33
CA THR A 166 -1.82 5.14 -13.38
C THR A 166 -0.88 4.79 -12.25
N ILE A 167 -1.43 4.35 -11.13
CA ILE A 167 -0.65 3.91 -9.97
C ILE A 167 -1.32 2.71 -9.30
N THR A 168 -0.51 1.83 -8.73
CA THR A 168 -1.02 0.67 -8.00
C THR A 168 -1.27 1.05 -6.54
N LEU A 169 -2.50 0.85 -6.08
CA LEU A 169 -2.88 0.93 -4.67
C LEU A 169 -3.13 -0.49 -4.18
N ASP A 170 -2.14 -1.08 -3.54
CA ASP A 170 -2.24 -2.43 -2.97
C ASP A 170 -2.56 -2.36 -1.48
N PHE A 171 -3.84 -2.40 -1.13
CA PHE A 171 -4.26 -2.30 0.27
C PHE A 171 -3.93 -3.53 1.11
N ASN A 172 -3.50 -4.66 0.52
CA ASN A 172 -2.96 -5.79 1.30
C ASN A 172 -1.65 -5.43 2.01
N LYS A 173 -1.00 -4.36 1.55
CA LYS A 173 0.22 -3.78 2.12
C LYS A 173 -0.06 -2.59 3.02
N ALA A 174 -1.33 -2.25 3.27
CA ALA A 174 -1.68 -1.20 4.21
C ALA A 174 -1.27 -1.62 5.63
N TYR A 175 -0.64 -0.70 6.35
CA TYR A 175 -0.07 -0.94 7.68
C TYR A 175 -0.53 0.13 8.68
N ASN A 176 -0.58 -0.25 9.96
CA ASN A 176 -0.90 0.71 11.00
C ASN A 176 0.29 1.64 11.27
N PRO A 177 0.05 2.93 11.51
CA PRO A 177 1.08 3.86 11.96
C PRO A 177 1.71 3.40 13.28
N TYR A 178 2.94 3.82 13.57
CA TYR A 178 3.61 3.43 14.81
C TYR A 178 2.91 3.90 16.09
N CYS A 179 2.14 4.98 16.02
CA CYS A 179 1.30 5.42 17.13
C CYS A 179 0.19 4.42 17.51
N ALA A 180 -0.13 3.44 16.65
CA ALA A 180 -1.04 2.35 16.99
C ALA A 180 -0.44 1.37 18.03
N TYR A 181 0.88 1.42 18.22
CA TYR A 181 1.62 0.50 19.09
C TYR A 181 2.31 1.23 20.26
N SER A 182 2.57 2.53 20.13
CA SER A 182 3.25 3.33 21.15
C SER A 182 3.00 4.83 20.98
N ASP A 183 2.58 5.49 22.06
CA ASP A 183 2.19 6.91 22.07
C ASP A 183 3.35 7.89 21.84
N ILE A 184 4.60 7.41 21.87
CA ILE A 184 5.78 8.26 21.65
C ILE A 184 5.92 8.72 20.18
N PHE A 185 5.23 8.06 19.26
CA PHE A 185 5.31 8.36 17.83
C PHE A 185 4.29 9.41 17.42
N SER A 186 4.77 10.42 16.70
CA SER A 186 3.95 11.46 16.05
C SER A 186 3.56 11.02 14.65
N CYS A 187 2.27 10.71 14.44
CA CYS A 187 1.75 10.12 13.22
C CYS A 187 0.63 10.98 12.63
N PRO A 188 0.71 11.40 11.36
CA PRO A 188 -0.30 12.24 10.72
C PRO A 188 -1.63 11.52 10.47
N PHE A 189 -2.73 12.20 10.80
CA PHE A 189 -4.07 11.73 10.47
C PHE A 189 -4.38 11.85 8.98
N PRO A 190 -5.25 10.98 8.44
CA PRO A 190 -5.69 11.10 7.05
C PRO A 190 -6.43 12.43 6.81
N PRO A 191 -6.19 13.11 5.67
CA PRO A 191 -7.00 14.25 5.27
C PRO A 191 -8.43 13.80 4.96
N LYS A 192 -9.38 14.74 4.91
CA LYS A 192 -10.81 14.44 4.68
C LYS A 192 -11.05 13.71 3.36
N GLU A 193 -10.26 14.04 2.34
CA GLU A 193 -10.28 13.43 1.02
C GLU A 193 -9.91 11.93 1.06
N ASN A 194 -9.25 11.48 2.12
CA ASN A 194 -8.77 10.10 2.27
C ASN A 194 -9.59 9.29 3.27
N ILE A 195 -10.82 9.72 3.56
CA ILE A 195 -11.77 8.96 4.36
C ILE A 195 -12.74 8.27 3.40
N LEU A 196 -12.53 6.96 3.19
CA LEU A 196 -13.38 6.13 2.34
C LEU A 196 -14.65 5.70 3.09
N SER A 197 -15.78 5.72 2.39
CA SER A 197 -17.05 5.19 2.90
C SER A 197 -17.21 3.68 2.71
N ILE A 198 -16.28 3.06 1.98
CA ILE A 198 -16.26 1.62 1.71
C ILE A 198 -15.37 0.90 2.72
N PRO A 199 -15.63 -0.39 3.03
CA PRO A 199 -14.72 -1.17 3.84
C PRO A 199 -13.53 -1.66 3.02
N ILE A 200 -12.31 -1.50 3.55
CA ILE A 200 -11.09 -2.07 2.97
C ILE A 200 -10.60 -3.23 3.83
N LYS A 201 -11.11 -4.44 3.56
CA LYS A 201 -10.81 -5.67 4.31
C LYS A 201 -9.51 -6.35 3.85
N ALA A 202 -8.45 -5.56 3.75
CA ALA A 202 -7.10 -6.00 3.39
C ALA A 202 -6.07 -5.29 4.27
N GLY A 203 -4.87 -5.87 4.43
CA GLY A 203 -3.77 -5.26 5.19
C GLY A 203 -3.82 -5.53 6.70
N GLU A 204 -3.09 -4.72 7.46
CA GLU A 204 -3.03 -4.81 8.94
C GLU A 204 -4.42 -4.50 9.56
N LYS A 205 -4.77 -5.29 10.57
CA LYS A 205 -5.93 -5.12 11.44
C LYS A 205 -5.54 -4.39 12.73
N VAL A 206 -6.53 -4.09 13.57
CA VAL A 206 -6.27 -3.61 14.94
C VAL A 206 -5.39 -4.62 15.69
N TYR A 207 -4.40 -4.08 16.42
CA TYR A 207 -3.45 -4.88 17.19
C TYR A 207 -3.96 -5.25 18.58
N HIS A 208 -4.71 -4.34 19.20
CA HIS A 208 -5.27 -4.45 20.56
C HIS A 208 -6.72 -4.93 20.54
#